data_AF-R7ZQV4-F1
#
_entry.id   AF-R7ZQV4-F1
#
_cell.length_a   1.000
_cell.length_b   1.000
_cell.length_c   1.000
_cell.angle_alpha   90.00
_cell.angle_beta   90.00
_cell.angle_gamma   90.00
#
_symmetry.space_group_name_H-M   'P 1'
#
loop_
_entity.id
_entity.type
_entity.pdbx_description
1 polymer ?
#
loop_
_entity_poly.entity_id
_entity_poly.type
_entity_poly.pdbx_seq_one_letter_code
_entity_poly.pdbx_strand_id
1 'polypeptide(L)'
;MKINETLKVITGNGSNGTHLKAKELLIKNALFIRDKGCLTKVAYPEIVYLKGDGNYTTLVTTKKTYSLRNILKEFEEILPEELFIRIHKSFIVNLELISTISPKELCVGGEKVPVGRTYYQTLINGIQKLGSGE
;
A
#
# COMPACT_ATOMS: atom_id res chain seq x y z
N MET A 1 35.25 14.04 10.93
CA MET A 1 35.19 12.74 11.61
C MET A 1 34.36 12.92 12.88
N LYS A 2 33.07 12.58 12.86
CA LYS A 2 32.25 12.51 14.07
C LYS A 2 31.50 11.18 14.04
N ILE A 3 31.90 10.35 14.99
CA ILE A 3 31.38 9.06 15.39
C ILE A 3 30.11 9.27 16.21
N ASN A 4 28.96 8.75 15.74
CA ASN A 4 27.73 8.74 16.52
C ASN A 4 27.06 7.37 16.36
N GLU A 5 27.42 6.47 17.27
CA GLU A 5 26.58 5.46 17.93
C GLU A 5 25.13 6.01 18.15
N THR A 6 24.04 5.26 18.07
CA THR A 6 23.76 3.94 18.64
C THR A 6 22.56 3.30 17.91
N LEU A 7 22.65 2.00 17.65
CA LEU A 7 21.60 1.15 17.10
C LEU A 7 20.55 0.82 18.19
N LYS A 8 19.26 0.91 17.84
CA LYS A 8 18.21 0.12 18.50
C LYS A 8 17.36 -0.54 17.43
N VAL A 9 17.63 -1.83 17.20
CA VAL A 9 16.71 -2.74 16.54
C VAL A 9 15.60 -3.05 17.54
N ILE A 10 14.34 -2.77 17.18
CA ILE A 10 13.18 -3.24 17.94
C ILE A 10 12.40 -4.16 17.02
N THR A 11 12.56 -5.47 17.25
CA THR A 11 11.60 -6.48 16.83
C THR A 11 10.45 -6.51 17.86
N GLY A 12 9.21 -6.45 17.38
CA GLY A 12 8.04 -6.93 18.10
C GLY A 12 7.22 -5.90 18.90
N ASN A 13 5.92 -5.88 18.58
CA ASN A 13 4.74 -5.44 19.34
C ASN A 13 4.90 -4.35 20.41
N GLY A 14 4.33 -3.18 20.11
CA GLY A 14 4.01 -2.16 21.10
C GLY A 14 3.62 -0.87 20.39
N SER A 15 2.31 -0.60 20.34
CA SER A 15 1.75 0.67 19.90
C SER A 15 2.42 1.84 20.62
N ASN A 16 3.02 2.75 19.85
CA ASN A 16 3.05 4.18 20.11
C ASN A 16 3.39 4.89 18.80
N GLY A 17 2.42 5.67 18.32
CA GLY A 17 2.56 6.51 17.14
C GLY A 17 3.79 7.40 17.30
N THR A 18 4.78 7.15 16.45
CA THR A 18 5.90 8.06 16.25
C THR A 18 5.82 8.49 14.80
N HIS A 19 5.40 9.74 14.62
CA HIS A 19 5.58 10.48 13.39
C HIS A 19 7.09 10.44 13.10
N LEU A 20 7.51 9.50 12.25
CA LEU A 20 8.84 9.52 11.66
C LEU A 20 8.89 10.83 10.85
N LYS A 21 9.44 11.89 11.44
CA LYS A 21 9.97 13.00 10.63
C LYS A 21 10.86 12.33 9.60
N ALA A 22 10.43 12.41 8.34
CA ALA A 22 11.03 11.74 7.22
C ALA A 22 12.54 12.01 7.23
N LYS A 23 13.31 11.03 7.68
CA LYS A 23 14.70 10.90 7.28
C LYS A 23 14.62 10.81 5.77
N GLU A 24 15.12 11.83 5.07
CA GLU A 24 14.99 11.94 3.62
C GLU A 24 15.37 10.59 2.99
N LEU A 25 14.38 9.90 2.41
CA LEU A 25 14.62 8.59 1.84
C LEU A 25 15.63 8.74 0.72
N LEU A 26 16.74 7.99 0.82
CA LEU A 26 17.78 7.98 -0.22
C LEU A 26 17.23 7.50 -1.57
N ILE A 27 16.22 6.63 -1.52
CA ILE A 27 15.52 6.14 -2.71
C ILE A 27 14.05 6.52 -2.55
N LYS A 28 13.60 7.44 -3.41
CA LYS A 28 12.22 7.91 -3.48
C LYS A 28 11.42 7.04 -4.45
N ASN A 29 10.09 7.08 -4.35
CA ASN A 29 9.14 6.44 -5.27
C ASN A 29 9.26 4.92 -5.41
N ALA A 30 9.72 4.22 -4.37
CA ALA A 30 9.84 2.77 -4.37
C ALA A 30 9.75 2.18 -2.96
N LEU A 31 9.29 0.93 -2.89
CA LEU A 31 9.36 0.07 -1.73
C LEU A 31 10.43 -1.00 -1.94
N PHE A 32 11.19 -1.32 -0.89
CA PHE A 32 12.04 -2.50 -0.88
C PHE A 32 11.35 -3.62 -0.12
N ILE A 33 11.21 -4.77 -0.76
CA ILE A 33 10.61 -5.97 -0.17
C ILE A 33 11.65 -7.07 -0.06
N ARG A 34 11.48 -7.96 0.93
CA ARG A 34 12.32 -9.16 1.05
C ARG A 34 11.76 -10.24 0.13
N ASP A 35 12.47 -10.55 -0.94
CA ASP A 35 12.13 -11.60 -1.91
C ASP A 35 13.34 -12.54 -2.06
N LYS A 36 13.16 -13.84 -1.83
CA LYS A 36 14.21 -14.88 -1.94
C LYS A 36 15.53 -14.52 -1.26
N GLY A 37 15.45 -13.95 -0.05
CA GLY A 37 16.63 -13.58 0.75
C GLY A 37 17.26 -12.23 0.40
N CYS A 38 16.85 -11.59 -0.69
CA CYS A 38 17.37 -10.30 -1.16
C CYS A 38 16.34 -9.18 -0.92
N LEU A 39 16.83 -7.94 -0.85
CA LEU A 39 15.97 -6.75 -0.92
C LEU A 39 15.73 -6.40 -2.40
N THR A 40 14.49 -6.55 -2.84
CA THR A 40 14.06 -6.24 -4.20
C THR A 40 13.36 -4.88 -4.21
N LYS A 41 13.84 -3.97 -5.06
CA LYS A 41 13.17 -2.69 -5.31
C LYS A 41 11.91 -2.92 -6.14
N VAL A 42 10.80 -2.30 -5.72
CA VAL A 42 9.54 -2.24 -6.46
C VAL A 42 9.14 -0.78 -6.56
N ALA A 43 9.03 -0.23 -7.77
CA ALA A 43 8.62 1.16 -7.93
C ALA A 43 7.11 1.29 -7.67
N TYR A 44 6.68 2.39 -7.04
CA TYR A 44 5.25 2.59 -6.74
C TYR A 44 4.34 2.54 -7.98
N PRO A 45 4.72 3.12 -9.14
CA PRO A 45 3.89 3.03 -10.35
C PRO A 45 3.72 1.60 -10.89
N GLU A 46 4.57 0.67 -10.46
CA GLU A 46 4.46 -0.74 -10.85
C GLU A 46 3.49 -1.51 -9.94
N ILE A 47 3.22 -1.03 -8.73
CA ILE A 47 2.35 -1.70 -7.77
C ILE A 47 0.90 -1.47 -8.17
N VAL A 48 0.16 -2.55 -8.45
CA VAL A 48 -1.25 -2.50 -8.85
C VAL A 48 -2.13 -2.54 -7.61
N TYR A 49 -2.00 -3.60 -6.81
CA TYR A 49 -2.70 -3.74 -5.53
C TYR A 49 -1.95 -4.72 -4.62
N LEU A 50 -2.32 -4.67 -3.34
CA LEU A 50 -1.92 -5.61 -2.32
C LEU A 50 -3.15 -6.37 -1.83
N LYS A 51 -3.05 -7.69 -1.78
CA LYS A 51 -4.10 -8.59 -1.25
C LYS A 51 -3.61 -9.27 0.02
N GLY A 52 -4.28 -9.01 1.13
CA GLY A 52 -3.99 -9.61 2.42
C GLY A 52 -4.72 -10.93 2.62
N ASP A 53 -4.00 -11.95 3.06
CA ASP A 53 -4.53 -13.25 3.48
C ASP A 53 -3.81 -13.72 4.76
N GLY A 54 -4.47 -13.53 5.90
CA GLY A 54 -3.88 -13.78 7.21
C GLY A 54 -2.60 -12.98 7.43
N ASN A 55 -1.49 -13.68 7.65
CA ASN A 55 -0.15 -13.12 7.89
C ASN A 55 0.68 -12.92 6.61
N TYR A 56 0.04 -13.07 5.45
CA TYR A 56 0.68 -12.90 4.15
C TYR A 56 0.00 -11.79 3.37
N THR A 57 0.82 -11.09 2.59
CA THR A 57 0.34 -10.11 1.62
C THR A 57 0.90 -10.47 0.26
N THR A 58 -0.01 -10.61 -0.69
CA THR A 58 0.32 -10.74 -2.11
C THR A 58 0.45 -9.33 -2.69
N LEU A 59 1.65 -8.93 -3.09
CA LEU A 59 1.93 -7.67 -3.78
C LEU A 59 1.88 -7.94 -5.29
N VAL A 60 0.83 -7.46 -5.94
CA VAL A 60 0.67 -7.59 -7.39
C VAL A 60 1.26 -6.36 -8.06
N THR A 61 2.17 -6.59 -9.00
CA THR A 61 2.77 -5.54 -9.82
C THR A 61 2.47 -5.79 -11.29
N THR A 62 2.70 -4.79 -12.13
CA THR A 62 2.57 -4.92 -13.60
C THR A 62 3.51 -5.95 -14.21
N LYS A 63 4.58 -6.33 -13.51
CA LYS A 63 5.59 -7.27 -14.00
C LYS A 63 5.44 -8.68 -13.43
N LYS A 64 5.22 -8.78 -12.12
CA LYS A 64 5.10 -10.06 -11.40
C LYS A 64 4.42 -9.89 -10.05
N THR A 65 4.14 -11.01 -9.41
CA THR A 65 3.52 -11.05 -8.09
C THR A 65 4.53 -11.52 -7.04
N TYR A 66 4.51 -10.89 -5.87
CA TYR A 66 5.32 -11.28 -4.71
C TYR A 66 4.42 -11.76 -3.58
N SER A 67 4.86 -12.80 -2.86
CA SER A 67 4.21 -13.24 -1.61
C SER A 67 5.10 -12.87 -0.43
N LEU A 68 4.60 -11.99 0.43
CA LEU A 68 5.36 -11.36 1.52
C LEU A 68 4.76 -11.79 2.85
N ARG A 69 5.60 -12.13 3.83
CA ARG A 69 5.16 -12.47 5.20
C ARG A 69 4.99 -11.21 6.04
N ASN A 70 4.12 -10.32 5.57
CA ASN A 70 3.74 -9.08 6.22
C ASN A 70 2.22 -8.93 6.10
N ILE A 71 1.59 -8.30 7.08
CA ILE A 71 0.16 -7.99 7.03
C ILE A 71 -0.08 -6.65 6.32
N LEU A 72 -1.27 -6.46 5.75
CA LEU A 72 -1.63 -5.22 5.05
C LEU A 72 -1.43 -3.95 5.89
N LYS A 73 -1.63 -4.04 7.20
CA LYS A 73 -1.44 -2.90 8.11
C LYS A 73 -0.02 -2.35 8.06
N GLU A 74 0.99 -3.23 7.96
CA GLU A 74 2.39 -2.80 7.84
C GLU A 74 2.64 -2.05 6.54
N PHE A 75 1.97 -2.43 5.44
CA PHE A 75 2.05 -1.70 4.17
C PHE A 75 1.33 -0.36 4.23
N GLU A 76 0.16 -0.31 4.86
CA GLU A 76 -0.63 0.91 5.06
C GLU A 76 0.15 1.98 5.84
N GLU A 77 1.02 1.58 6.77
CA GLU A 77 1.86 2.50 7.56
C GLU A 77 3.06 3.08 6.79
N ILE A 78 3.48 2.46 5.68
CA ILE A 78 4.70 2.85 4.94
C ILE A 78 4.43 3.35 3.52
N LEU A 79 3.31 2.96 2.91
CA LEU A 79 2.94 3.38 1.56
C LEU A 79 2.45 4.84 1.58
N PRO A 80 2.82 5.67 0.60
CA PRO A 80 2.30 7.04 0.51
C PRO A 80 0.79 7.04 0.34
N GLU A 81 0.09 7.73 1.23
CA GLU A 81 -1.39 7.85 1.21
C GLU A 81 -1.91 8.58 -0.05
N GLU A 82 -1.05 9.39 -0.70
CA GLU A 82 -1.36 10.06 -1.95
C GLU A 82 -1.44 9.09 -3.15
N LEU A 83 -0.79 7.92 -3.06
CA LEU A 83 -0.74 6.92 -4.13
C LEU A 83 -1.55 5.67 -3.80
N PHE A 84 -1.69 5.33 -2.51
CA PHE A 84 -2.28 4.06 -2.10
C PHE A 84 -3.42 4.27 -1.10
N ILE A 85 -4.50 3.53 -1.30
CA ILE A 85 -5.65 3.55 -0.39
C ILE A 85 -6.13 2.13 -0.08
N ARG A 86 -6.51 1.90 1.18
CA ARG A 86 -7.20 0.69 1.58
C ARG A 86 -8.67 0.75 1.16
N ILE A 87 -9.11 -0.23 0.36
CA ILE A 87 -10.50 -0.30 -0.16
C ILE A 87 -11.31 -1.46 0.42
N HIS A 88 -10.66 -2.38 1.13
CA HIS A 88 -11.29 -3.53 1.74
C HIS A 88 -10.43 -4.02 2.92
N LYS A 89 -11.00 -4.87 3.79
CA LYS A 89 -10.21 -5.50 4.88
C LYS A 89 -8.98 -6.26 4.36
N SER A 90 -9.04 -6.72 3.11
CA SER A 90 -8.01 -7.52 2.45
C SER A 90 -7.40 -6.86 1.22
N PHE A 91 -7.68 -5.57 0.92
CA PHE A 91 -7.12 -4.91 -0.27
C PHE A 91 -6.66 -3.48 -0.02
N ILE A 92 -5.45 -3.18 -0.49
CA ILE A 92 -4.91 -1.83 -0.71
C ILE A 92 -4.65 -1.71 -2.21
N VAL A 93 -5.02 -0.60 -2.83
CA VAL A 93 -4.89 -0.39 -4.29
C VAL A 93 -4.10 0.87 -4.58
N ASN A 94 -3.45 0.90 -5.73
CA ASN A 94 -2.85 2.11 -6.27
C ASN A 94 -3.94 2.98 -6.93
N LEU A 95 -4.09 4.21 -6.45
CA LEU A 95 -5.07 5.20 -6.91
C LEU A 95 -4.88 5.56 -8.38
N GLU A 96 -3.63 5.68 -8.84
CA GLU A 96 -3.31 6.06 -10.23
C GLU A 96 -3.72 4.97 -11.24
N LEU A 97 -3.90 3.73 -10.79
CA LEU A 97 -4.22 2.59 -11.64
C LEU A 97 -5.71 2.19 -11.59
N ILE A 98 -6.55 2.97 -10.89
CA ILE A 98 -8.00 2.77 -10.87
C ILE A 98 -8.59 3.25 -12.21
N SER A 99 -9.33 2.37 -12.89
CA SER A 99 -10.02 2.69 -14.15
C SER A 99 -11.53 2.83 -13.99
N THR A 100 -12.15 2.01 -13.14
CA THR A 100 -13.57 2.09 -12.83
C THR A 100 -13.83 1.82 -11.36
N ILE A 101 -14.84 2.49 -10.82
CA ILE A 101 -15.30 2.34 -9.43
C ILE A 101 -16.79 2.02 -9.47
N SER A 102 -17.18 0.94 -8.80
CA SER A 102 -18.58 0.59 -8.57
C SER A 102 -18.81 0.30 -7.08
N PRO A 103 -20.06 0.25 -6.60
CA PRO A 103 -20.36 0.00 -5.19
C PRO A 103 -19.84 -1.34 -4.63
N LYS A 104 -19.50 -2.30 -5.49
CA LYS A 104 -19.06 -3.65 -5.10
C LYS A 104 -17.62 -3.96 -5.48
N GLU A 105 -17.11 -3.36 -6.54
CA GLU A 105 -15.78 -3.64 -7.08
C GLU A 105 -15.14 -2.42 -7.74
N LEU A 106 -13.81 -2.40 -7.77
CA LEU A 106 -13.01 -1.48 -8.57
C LEU A 106 -12.29 -2.28 -9.66
N CYS A 107 -12.07 -1.67 -10.81
CA CYS A 107 -11.12 -2.18 -11.81
C CYS A 107 -9.79 -1.45 -11.65
N VAL A 108 -8.74 -2.16 -11.24
CA VAL A 108 -7.40 -1.62 -10.96
C VAL A 108 -6.36 -2.38 -11.77
N GLY A 109 -5.61 -1.68 -12.63
CA GLY A 109 -4.63 -2.30 -13.53
C GLY A 109 -5.22 -3.41 -14.43
N GLY A 110 -6.51 -3.32 -14.77
CA GLY A 110 -7.22 -4.31 -15.58
C GLY A 110 -7.84 -5.47 -14.78
N GLU A 111 -7.64 -5.55 -13.47
CA GLU A 111 -8.22 -6.59 -12.61
C GLU A 111 -9.34 -6.04 -11.72
N LYS A 112 -10.37 -6.86 -11.50
CA LYS A 112 -11.50 -6.53 -10.62
C LYS A 112 -11.20 -6.90 -9.17
N VAL A 113 -11.27 -5.94 -8.26
CA VAL A 113 -11.04 -6.12 -6.81
C VAL A 113 -12.26 -5.66 -6.01
N PRO A 114 -12.68 -6.40 -4.97
CA PRO A 114 -13.86 -6.05 -4.19
C PRO A 114 -13.59 -4.86 -3.27
N VAL A 115 -14.59 -4.00 -3.09
CA VAL A 115 -14.57 -2.88 -2.14
C VAL A 115 -15.58 -3.07 -1.02
N GLY A 116 -15.19 -2.75 0.21
CA GLY A 116 -16.11 -2.76 1.34
C GLY A 116 -16.98 -1.51 1.36
N ARG A 117 -18.25 -1.63 1.77
CA ARG A 117 -19.22 -0.52 1.76
C ARG A 117 -18.71 0.77 2.41
N THR A 118 -18.08 0.67 3.58
CA THR A 118 -17.51 1.83 4.28
C THR A 118 -16.36 2.46 3.50
N TYR A 119 -15.45 1.64 2.98
CA TYR A 119 -14.32 2.10 2.18
C TYR A 119 -14.75 2.74 0.85
N TYR A 120 -15.78 2.19 0.22
CA TYR A 120 -16.39 2.77 -0.99
C TYR A 120 -16.87 4.19 -0.72
N GLN A 121 -17.57 4.42 0.40
CA GLN A 121 -18.05 5.76 0.74
C GLN A 121 -16.90 6.74 0.94
N THR A 122 -15.84 6.33 1.63
CA THR A 122 -14.62 7.15 1.79
C THR A 122 -14.00 7.49 0.44
N LEU A 123 -13.82 6.49 -0.42
CA LEU A 123 -13.23 6.69 -1.75
C LEU A 123 -14.05 7.65 -2.62
N ILE A 124 -15.36 7.45 -2.70
CA ILE A 124 -16.26 8.28 -3.52
C ILE A 124 -16.37 9.72 -3.01
N ASN A 125 -16.23 9.94 -1.70
CA ASN A 125 -16.20 11.27 -1.11
C ASN A 125 -14.85 11.98 -1.34
N GLY A 126 -13.77 11.23 -1.57
CA GLY A 126 -12.42 11.75 -1.77
C GLY A 126 -12.06 12.09 -3.23
N ILE A 127 -12.95 11.85 -4.19
CA ILE A 127 -12.69 12.09 -5.62
C ILE A 127 -13.54 13.23 -6.18
N GLN A 128 -12.98 13.92 -7.17
CA GLN A 128 -13.75 14.83 -8.02
C GLN A 128 -14.50 14.02 -9.09
N LYS A 129 -15.77 14.36 -9.31
CA LYS A 129 -16.64 13.70 -10.28
C LYS A 129 -17.52 14.74 -10.95
N LEU A 130 -17.78 14.55 -12.24
CA LEU A 130 -18.65 15.40 -13.04
C LEU A 130 -19.93 14.63 -13.36
N GLY A 131 -21.09 15.17 -12.99
CA GLY A 131 -22.40 14.53 -13.09
C GLY A 131 -23.05 14.29 -11.72
N SER A 132 -24.35 14.57 -11.62
CA SER A 132 -25.15 14.29 -10.43
C SER A 132 -25.30 12.78 -10.27
N GLY A 133 -25.04 12.25 -9.07
CA GLY A 133 -25.39 10.87 -8.77
C GLY A 133 -26.89 10.67 -8.95
N GLU A 134 -27.28 9.67 -9.72
CA GLU A 134 -28.63 9.12 -9.68
C GLU A 134 -28.89 8.42 -8.34
#